data_AF-A0A399NXU8-F1
#
_entry.id   AF-A0A399NXU8-F1
#
_cell.length_a   1.000
_cell.length_b   1.000
_cell.length_c   1.000
_cell.angle_alpha   90.00
_cell.angle_beta   90.00
_cell.angle_gamma   90.00
#
_symmetry.space_group_name_H-M   'P 1'
#
loop_
_entity.id
_entity.type
_entity.pdbx_description
1 polymer ?
#
loop_
_entity_poly.entity_id
_entity_poly.type
_entity_poly.pdbx_seq_one_letter_code
_entity_poly.pdbx_strand_id
1 'polypeptide(L)'
;MRMLEDVVLAWRAHALRHATDTSTSSGSGSGSGSCPACDASPFTDQEAIPRDAPHTAIHPLVAALEAARAEAARDAAERLYRETRGPLYRDHPFGMPAFVDYGEREDDIQRVVDDAMARELAPLAPVIRQALDRVVALRLQELEGEIGPVPDGGDGTEPEPLF
;
A
#
# COMPACT_ATOMS: atom_id res chain seq x y z
N MET A 1 3.36 -16.60 -11.05
CA MET A 1 3.90 -16.07 -9.78
C MET A 1 2.77 -15.34 -9.10
N ARG A 2 2.63 -15.47 -7.76
CA ARG A 2 1.57 -14.87 -6.94
C ARG A 2 2.14 -13.78 -6.02
N MET A 3 3.21 -13.11 -6.46
CA MET A 3 3.98 -12.17 -5.64
C MET A 3 3.09 -11.07 -5.05
N LEU A 4 2.22 -10.47 -5.88
CA LEU A 4 1.31 -9.42 -5.41
C LEU A 4 0.19 -9.94 -4.52
N GLU A 5 -0.27 -11.18 -4.72
CA GLU A 5 -1.21 -11.84 -3.80
C GLU A 5 -0.57 -12.00 -2.43
N ASP A 6 0.68 -12.47 -2.36
CA ASP A 6 1.42 -12.64 -1.10
C ASP A 6 1.66 -11.29 -0.40
N VAL A 7 2.03 -10.24 -1.15
CA VAL A 7 2.19 -8.87 -0.62
C VAL A 7 0.87 -8.36 -0.03
N VAL A 8 -0.24 -8.50 -0.76
CA VAL A 8 -1.57 -8.06 -0.30
C VAL A 8 -2.03 -8.87 0.91
N LEU A 9 -1.80 -10.19 0.93
CA LEU A 9 -2.17 -11.04 2.06
C LEU A 9 -1.32 -10.73 3.31
N ALA A 10 -0.01 -10.51 3.14
CA ALA A 10 0.88 -10.11 4.23
C ALA A 10 0.50 -8.74 4.79
N TRP A 11 0.25 -7.76 3.91
CA TRP A 11 -0.26 -6.45 4.31
C TRP A 11 -1.59 -6.57 5.05
N ARG A 12 -2.56 -7.31 4.51
CA ARG A 12 -3.88 -7.52 5.15
C ARG A 12 -3.72 -8.09 6.56
N ALA A 13 -2.90 -9.12 6.72
CA ALA A 13 -2.68 -9.75 8.00
C ALA A 13 -2.03 -8.79 9.01
N HIS A 14 -1.07 -7.97 8.56
CA HIS A 14 -0.45 -6.94 9.39
C HIS A 14 -1.43 -5.82 9.75
N ALA A 15 -2.13 -5.27 8.76
CA ALA A 15 -3.09 -4.19 8.93
C ALA A 15 -4.20 -4.58 9.91
N LEU A 16 -4.75 -5.79 9.81
CA LEU A 16 -5.80 -6.27 10.72
C LEU A 16 -5.30 -6.50 12.15
N ARG A 17 -4.04 -6.96 12.34
CA ARG A 17 -3.46 -7.13 13.67
C ARG A 17 -3.24 -5.80 14.38
N HIS A 18 -2.82 -4.78 13.64
CA HIS A 18 -2.53 -3.45 14.16
C HIS A 18 -3.68 -2.45 13.91
N ALA A 19 -4.86 -2.95 13.54
CA ALA A 19 -6.04 -2.13 13.28
C ALA A 19 -6.63 -1.52 14.56
N THR A 20 -6.17 -1.90 15.74
CA THR A 20 -6.56 -1.30 17.02
C THR A 20 -5.35 -0.86 17.84
N ASP A 21 -4.13 -1.06 17.32
CA ASP A 21 -2.94 -0.57 18.01
C ASP A 21 -2.81 0.91 17.71
N THR A 22 -3.32 1.72 18.61
CA THR A 22 -3.14 3.17 18.57
C THR A 22 -1.76 3.46 19.11
N SER A 23 -0.80 3.82 18.23
CA SER A 23 0.44 4.46 18.67
C SER A 23 0.06 5.79 19.31
N THR A 24 -0.10 5.76 20.64
CA THR A 24 0.05 6.95 21.45
C THR A 24 1.47 7.46 21.24
N SER A 25 1.57 8.71 20.78
CA SER A 25 2.78 9.55 20.70
C SER A 25 3.60 9.48 19.40
N SER A 26 3.46 10.48 18.54
CA SER A 26 4.34 11.66 18.55
C SER A 26 3.87 12.69 17.52
N GLY A 27 3.69 13.92 17.98
CA GLY A 27 3.21 15.02 17.17
C GLY A 27 4.09 15.30 15.95
N SER A 28 3.44 15.49 14.82
CA SER A 28 3.67 16.58 13.86
C SER A 28 2.57 16.50 12.80
N GLY A 29 1.54 17.32 12.96
CA GLY A 29 0.58 17.62 11.90
C GLY A 29 -0.46 16.55 11.61
N SER A 30 -1.56 16.57 12.38
CA SER A 30 -2.89 16.35 11.80
C SER A 30 -3.14 17.42 10.73
N GLY A 31 -2.59 17.19 9.55
CA GLY A 31 -2.95 17.88 8.34
C GLY A 31 -3.49 16.83 7.39
N SER A 32 -4.67 17.09 6.87
CA SER A 32 -5.19 16.58 5.59
C SER A 32 -4.26 16.99 4.41
N GLY A 33 -2.95 16.85 4.59
CA GLY A 33 -1.92 17.15 3.61
C GLY A 33 -1.67 15.91 2.77
N SER A 34 -1.52 16.13 1.47
CA SER A 34 -1.19 15.05 0.54
C SER A 34 0.14 14.41 0.95
N CYS A 35 0.22 13.08 0.89
CA CYS A 35 1.44 12.36 1.22
C CYS A 35 2.29 12.26 -0.04
N PRO A 36 3.46 12.90 -0.12
CA PRO A 36 4.23 12.94 -1.36
C PRO A 36 4.65 11.55 -1.86
N ALA A 37 4.82 10.58 -0.94
CA ALA A 37 5.10 9.20 -1.30
C ALA A 37 3.91 8.49 -1.95
N CYS A 38 2.69 8.73 -1.47
CA CYS A 38 1.48 8.19 -2.09
C CYS A 38 1.15 8.95 -3.38
N ASP A 39 1.32 10.27 -3.42
CA ASP A 39 1.04 11.09 -4.60
C ASP A 39 1.95 10.75 -5.77
N ALA A 40 3.21 10.38 -5.49
CA ALA A 40 4.17 9.98 -6.52
C ALA A 40 4.03 8.52 -6.97
N SER A 41 3.23 7.71 -6.26
CA SER A 41 3.13 6.27 -6.54
C SER A 41 2.16 6.00 -7.71
N PRO A 42 2.55 5.22 -8.74
CA PRO A 42 1.64 4.77 -9.79
C PRO A 42 0.50 3.86 -9.29
N PHE A 43 0.57 3.36 -8.04
CA PHE A 43 -0.47 2.50 -7.47
C PHE A 43 -1.68 3.29 -6.94
N THR A 44 -1.49 4.56 -6.59
CA THR A 44 -2.55 5.39 -6.00
C THR A 44 -3.71 5.67 -6.97
N ASP A 45 -3.45 5.63 -8.27
CA ASP A 45 -4.46 5.79 -9.31
C ASP A 45 -5.04 4.46 -9.84
N GLN A 46 -4.59 3.32 -9.31
CA GLN A 46 -5.10 2.02 -9.72
C GLN A 46 -6.49 1.77 -9.15
N GLU A 47 -7.39 1.18 -9.96
CA GLU A 47 -8.77 0.86 -9.56
C GLU A 47 -8.83 -0.05 -8.31
N ALA A 48 -7.81 -0.88 -8.11
CA ALA A 48 -7.71 -1.75 -6.95
C ALA A 48 -7.48 -1.03 -5.61
N ILE A 49 -7.06 0.23 -5.64
CA ILE A 49 -6.74 1.06 -4.48
C ILE A 49 -7.86 2.10 -4.30
N PRO A 50 -8.74 1.96 -3.29
CA PRO A 50 -9.86 2.87 -3.13
C PRO A 50 -9.41 4.27 -2.68
N ARG A 51 -9.86 5.30 -3.39
CA ARG A 51 -9.52 6.71 -3.13
C ARG A 51 -10.12 7.27 -1.84
N ASP A 52 -11.20 6.66 -1.35
CA ASP A 52 -11.91 7.01 -0.12
C ASP A 52 -11.31 6.34 1.13
N ALA A 53 -10.28 5.50 0.97
CA ALA A 53 -9.66 4.79 2.08
C ALA A 53 -8.84 5.73 2.98
N PRO A 54 -8.81 5.51 4.31
CA PRO A 54 -8.00 6.32 5.21
C PRO A 54 -6.51 6.13 4.91
N HIS A 55 -5.78 7.25 4.86
CA HIS A 55 -4.35 7.28 4.53
C HIS A 55 -3.53 6.30 5.40
N THR A 56 -3.83 6.20 6.69
CA THR A 56 -3.14 5.32 7.64
C THR A 56 -3.28 3.83 7.31
N ALA A 57 -4.36 3.42 6.65
CA ALA A 57 -4.56 2.04 6.22
C ALA A 57 -3.93 1.75 4.85
N ILE A 58 -3.96 2.73 3.94
CA ILE A 58 -3.50 2.54 2.56
C ILE A 58 -2.00 2.79 2.37
N HIS A 59 -1.40 3.70 3.14
CA HIS A 59 0.01 4.05 3.01
C HIS A 59 0.95 2.84 3.15
N PRO A 60 0.77 1.93 4.13
CA PRO A 60 1.59 0.72 4.23
C PRO A 60 1.41 -0.24 3.03
N LEU A 61 0.22 -0.29 2.42
CA LEU A 61 -0.02 -1.10 1.23
C LEU A 61 0.76 -0.52 0.04
N VAL A 62 0.63 0.78 -0.19
CA VAL A 62 1.34 1.48 -1.27
C VAL A 62 2.85 1.32 -1.14
N ALA A 63 3.40 1.49 0.08
CA ALA A 63 4.83 1.29 0.33
C ALA A 63 5.29 -0.16 0.02
N ALA A 64 4.48 -1.16 0.38
CA ALA A 64 4.79 -2.56 0.07
C ALA A 64 4.73 -2.86 -1.44
N LEU A 65 3.77 -2.27 -2.16
CA LEU A 65 3.66 -2.38 -3.62
C LEU A 65 4.85 -1.70 -4.32
N GLU A 66 5.31 -0.54 -3.86
CA GLU A 66 6.52 0.10 -4.37
C GLU A 66 7.78 -0.75 -4.17
N ALA A 67 7.92 -1.38 -3.00
CA ALA A 67 9.04 -2.29 -2.77
C ALA A 67 8.99 -3.49 -3.73
N ALA A 68 7.81 -4.08 -3.93
CA ALA A 68 7.60 -5.16 -4.89
C ALA A 68 7.88 -4.72 -6.33
N ARG A 69 7.52 -3.49 -6.70
CA ARG A 69 7.81 -2.88 -8.00
C ARG A 69 9.31 -2.76 -8.25
N ALA A 70 10.05 -2.24 -7.28
CA ALA A 70 11.51 -2.10 -7.37
C ALA A 70 12.23 -3.46 -7.41
N GLU A 71 11.70 -4.49 -6.74
CA GLU A 71 12.21 -5.86 -6.84
C GLU A 71 11.92 -6.47 -8.21
N ALA A 72 10.69 -6.35 -8.71
CA ALA A 72 10.31 -6.85 -10.04
C ALA A 72 11.12 -6.20 -11.17
N ALA A 73 11.40 -4.89 -11.08
CA ALA A 73 12.25 -4.18 -12.04
C ALA A 73 13.69 -4.71 -12.05
N ARG A 74 14.28 -4.94 -10.86
CA ARG A 74 15.62 -5.54 -10.74
C ARG A 74 15.66 -6.95 -11.31
N ASP A 75 14.67 -7.79 -10.99
CA ASP A 75 14.56 -9.16 -11.51
C ASP A 75 14.36 -9.20 -13.03
N ALA A 76 13.58 -8.26 -13.59
CA ALA A 76 13.37 -8.14 -15.03
C ALA A 76 14.65 -7.70 -15.74
N ALA A 77 15.37 -6.71 -15.18
CA ALA A 77 16.66 -6.27 -15.70
C ALA A 77 17.67 -7.42 -15.68
N GLU A 78 17.75 -8.19 -14.58
CA GLU A 78 18.66 -9.33 -14.48
C GLU A 78 18.31 -10.44 -15.48
N ARG A 79 17.02 -10.77 -15.66
CA ARG A 79 16.58 -11.75 -16.66
C ARG A 79 16.92 -11.32 -18.07
N LEU A 80 16.57 -10.10 -18.45
CA LEU A 80 16.89 -9.55 -19.76
C LEU A 80 18.40 -9.61 -20.02
N TYR A 81 19.21 -9.31 -19.00
CA TYR A 81 20.66 -9.40 -19.06
C TYR A 81 21.17 -10.83 -19.30
N ARG A 82 20.67 -11.81 -18.53
CA ARG A 82 21.02 -13.22 -18.71
C ARG A 82 20.62 -13.75 -20.08
N GLU A 83 19.46 -13.35 -20.60
CA GLU A 83 18.94 -13.81 -21.89
C GLU A 83 19.66 -13.17 -23.09
N THR A 84 19.96 -11.87 -23.02
CA THR A 84 20.56 -11.14 -24.16
C THR A 84 22.08 -11.21 -24.20
N ARG A 85 22.76 -11.21 -23.05
CA ARG A 85 24.23 -11.15 -22.97
C ARG A 85 24.87 -12.36 -22.30
N GLY A 86 24.14 -13.10 -21.48
CA GLY A 86 24.62 -14.36 -20.90
C GLY A 86 25.19 -15.34 -21.93
N PRO A 87 24.62 -15.47 -23.16
CA PRO A 87 25.20 -16.33 -24.20
C PRO A 87 26.56 -15.83 -24.74
N LEU A 88 26.76 -14.51 -24.83
CA LEU A 88 27.96 -13.90 -25.44
C LEU A 88 29.19 -14.00 -24.53
N TYR A 89 28.99 -13.98 -23.22
CA TYR A 89 30.07 -14.03 -22.23
C TYR A 89 30.18 -15.37 -21.51
N ARG A 90 29.43 -16.40 -21.95
CA ARG A 90 29.40 -17.73 -21.33
C ARG A 90 30.79 -18.38 -21.26
N ASP A 91 31.58 -18.22 -22.32
CA ASP A 91 32.91 -18.82 -22.47
C ASP A 91 34.05 -17.79 -22.28
N HIS A 92 33.73 -16.56 -21.85
CA HIS A 92 34.72 -15.50 -21.71
C HIS A 92 35.54 -15.71 -20.42
N PRO A 93 36.90 -15.71 -20.48
CA PRO A 93 37.76 -16.11 -19.36
C PRO A 93 37.68 -15.19 -18.13
N PHE A 94 37.19 -13.96 -18.29
CA PHE A 94 37.01 -13.00 -17.21
C PHE A 94 35.53 -12.83 -16.78
N GLY A 95 34.64 -13.65 -17.34
CA GLY A 95 33.21 -13.42 -17.23
C GLY A 95 32.79 -12.12 -17.91
N MET A 96 31.65 -11.59 -17.49
CA MET A 96 31.01 -10.42 -18.09
C MET A 96 31.47 -9.11 -17.42
N PRO A 97 31.72 -8.01 -18.16
CA PRO A 97 32.23 -6.77 -17.58
C PRO A 97 31.17 -6.04 -16.75
N ALA A 98 31.51 -5.64 -15.52
CA ALA A 98 30.61 -5.01 -14.55
C ALA A 98 30.27 -3.53 -14.81
N PHE A 99 30.88 -2.88 -15.81
CA PHE A 99 30.85 -1.43 -16.00
C PHE A 99 30.01 -0.96 -17.20
N VAL A 100 29.34 -1.87 -17.90
CA VAL A 100 28.51 -1.46 -19.03
C VAL A 100 27.17 -1.01 -18.46
N ASP A 101 27.05 0.29 -18.28
CA ASP A 101 25.82 0.96 -17.86
C ASP A 101 24.78 0.87 -19.00
N TYR A 102 23.58 0.41 -18.66
CA TYR A 102 22.51 0.08 -19.60
C TYR A 102 21.23 0.89 -19.37
N GLY A 103 21.34 2.07 -18.75
CA GLY A 103 20.20 2.98 -18.50
C GLY A 103 19.28 3.24 -19.70
N GLU A 104 19.74 2.98 -20.94
CA GLU A 104 18.95 3.09 -22.18
C GLU A 104 17.65 2.23 -22.21
N ARG A 105 17.48 1.25 -21.32
CA ARG A 105 16.27 0.40 -21.27
C ARG A 105 15.52 0.41 -19.94
N GLU A 106 15.93 1.24 -18.99
CA GLU A 106 15.34 1.27 -17.65
C GLU A 106 13.85 1.65 -17.71
N ASP A 107 13.51 2.69 -18.48
CA ASP A 107 12.14 3.15 -18.68
C ASP A 107 11.24 2.08 -19.32
N ASP A 108 11.78 1.32 -20.28
CA ASP A 108 11.06 0.25 -20.97
C ASP A 108 10.78 -0.93 -20.03
N ILE A 109 11.77 -1.32 -19.23
CA ILE A 109 11.61 -2.36 -18.20
C ILE A 109 10.55 -1.91 -17.19
N GLN A 110 10.65 -0.66 -16.73
CA GLN A 110 9.75 -0.13 -15.73
C GLN A 110 8.30 -0.10 -16.23
N ARG A 111 8.07 0.33 -17.47
CA ARG A 111 6.74 0.31 -18.09
C ARG A 111 6.15 -1.10 -18.19
N VAL A 112 6.94 -2.09 -18.62
CA VAL A 112 6.48 -3.48 -18.72
C VAL A 112 6.16 -4.06 -17.34
N VAL A 113 6.96 -3.72 -16.32
CA VAL A 113 6.71 -4.10 -14.93
C VAL A 113 5.42 -3.47 -14.42
N ASP A 114 5.22 -2.18 -14.65
CA ASP A 114 4.03 -1.45 -14.21
C ASP A 114 2.75 -2.04 -14.84
N ASP A 115 2.78 -2.34 -16.14
CA ASP A 115 1.67 -3.00 -16.85
C ASP A 115 1.41 -4.44 -16.35
N ALA A 116 2.46 -5.18 -15.98
CA ALA A 116 2.32 -6.51 -15.41
C ALA A 116 1.70 -6.45 -14.00
N MET A 117 2.19 -5.55 -13.16
CA MET A 117 1.70 -5.36 -11.80
C MET A 117 0.25 -4.88 -11.78
N ALA A 118 -0.14 -3.94 -12.65
CA ALA A 118 -1.51 -3.48 -12.76
C ALA A 118 -2.48 -4.62 -13.07
N ARG A 119 -2.12 -5.50 -14.02
CA ARG A 119 -2.91 -6.69 -14.38
C ARG A 119 -3.02 -7.71 -13.25
N GLU A 120 -1.94 -7.91 -12.50
CA GLU A 120 -1.92 -8.82 -11.35
C GLU A 120 -2.66 -8.25 -10.13
N LEU A 121 -2.68 -6.92 -9.97
CA LEU A 121 -3.33 -6.24 -8.85
C LEU A 121 -4.85 -6.13 -9.04
N ALA A 122 -5.33 -5.92 -10.27
CA ALA A 122 -6.75 -5.82 -10.59
C ALA A 122 -7.65 -6.91 -9.95
N PRO A 123 -7.35 -8.22 -10.04
CA PRO A 123 -8.19 -9.26 -9.42
C PRO A 123 -8.17 -9.22 -7.87
N LEU A 124 -7.22 -8.52 -7.24
CA LEU A 124 -7.11 -8.40 -5.79
C LEU A 124 -7.91 -7.22 -5.22
N ALA A 125 -8.49 -6.37 -6.07
CA ALA A 125 -9.31 -5.22 -5.65
C ALA A 125 -10.40 -5.58 -4.61
N PRO A 126 -11.18 -6.66 -4.76
CA PRO A 126 -12.20 -7.01 -3.77
C PRO A 126 -11.60 -7.40 -2.41
N VAL A 127 -10.44 -8.06 -2.42
CA VAL A 127 -9.74 -8.48 -1.19
C VAL A 127 -9.20 -7.26 -0.45
N ILE A 128 -8.62 -6.31 -1.19
CA ILE A 128 -8.12 -5.05 -0.64
C ILE A 128 -9.28 -4.26 -0.03
N ARG A 129 -10.40 -4.10 -0.76
CA ARG A 129 -11.58 -3.37 -0.26
C ARG A 129 -12.14 -4.01 1.01
N GLN A 130 -12.34 -5.33 1.02
CA GLN A 130 -12.84 -6.04 2.19
C GLN A 130 -11.92 -5.88 3.41
N ALA A 131 -10.60 -5.91 3.20
CA ALA A 131 -9.64 -5.70 4.27
C ALA A 131 -9.73 -4.27 4.83
N LEU A 132 -9.81 -3.27 3.96
CA LEU A 132 -9.95 -1.86 4.35
C LEU A 132 -11.25 -1.62 5.12
N ASP A 133 -12.38 -2.10 4.62
CA ASP A 133 -13.67 -1.96 5.29
C ASP A 133 -13.61 -2.58 6.70
N ARG A 134 -12.92 -3.72 6.85
CA ARG A 134 -12.72 -4.35 8.15
C ARG A 134 -11.82 -3.54 9.08
N VAL A 135 -10.72 -2.97 8.57
CA VAL A 135 -9.82 -2.10 9.34
C VAL A 135 -10.58 -0.87 9.84
N VAL A 136 -11.37 -0.23 8.96
CA VAL A 136 -12.19 0.93 9.33
C VAL A 136 -13.23 0.55 10.39
N ALA A 137 -13.95 -0.55 10.21
CA ALA A 137 -14.93 -1.01 11.18
C ALA A 137 -14.33 -1.29 12.57
N LEU A 138 -13.13 -1.89 12.62
CA LEU A 138 -12.41 -2.13 13.88
C LEU A 138 -12.01 -0.82 14.57
N ARG A 139 -11.53 0.17 13.81
CA ARG A 139 -11.19 1.49 14.34
C ARG A 139 -12.42 2.25 14.83
N LEU A 140 -13.55 2.20 14.11
CA LEU A 140 -14.80 2.82 14.56
C LEU A 140 -15.28 2.18 15.87
N GLN A 141 -15.23 0.85 15.97
CA GLN A 141 -15.60 0.12 17.18
C GLN A 141 -14.71 0.48 18.39
N GLU A 142 -13.40 0.66 18.16
CA GLU A 142 -12.47 1.14 19.20
C GLU A 142 -12.85 2.55 19.68
N LEU A 143 -13.09 3.47 18.75
CA LEU A 143 -13.49 4.84 19.07
C LEU A 143 -14.83 4.91 19.81
N GLU A 144 -15.81 4.08 19.45
CA GLU A 144 -17.08 3.96 20.18
C GLU A 144 -16.87 3.48 21.63
N GLY A 145 -15.92 2.57 21.85
CA GLY A 145 -15.52 2.12 23.18
C GLY A 145 -14.81 3.20 24.00
N GLU A 146 -13.98 4.03 23.36
CA GLU A 146 -13.25 5.13 24.01
C GLU A 146 -14.14 6.31 24.38
N ILE A 147 -15.14 6.63 23.57
CA ILE A 147 -16.07 7.75 23.80
C ILE A 147 -17.09 7.41 24.91
N GLY A 148 -17.33 6.13 25.18
CA GLY A 148 -18.30 5.66 26.16
C GLY A 148 -19.76 5.88 25.71
N PRO A 149 -20.76 5.30 26.39
CA PRO A 149 -22.15 5.58 26.08
C PRO A 149 -22.40 7.08 26.26
N VAL A 150 -22.83 7.75 25.18
CA VAL A 150 -23.41 9.09 25.28
C VAL A 150 -24.57 8.95 26.28
N PRO A 151 -24.55 9.64 27.44
CA PRO A 151 -25.69 9.58 28.33
C PRO A 151 -26.89 10.06 27.52
N ASP A 152 -27.92 9.21 27.42
CA ASP A 152 -29.22 9.66 26.93
C ASP A 152 -29.52 10.93 27.69
N GLY A 153 -29.61 12.03 26.94
CA GLY A 153 -30.05 13.30 27.46
C GLY A 153 -31.46 13.10 27.99
N GLY A 154 -31.55 12.67 29.26
CA GLY A 154 -32.60 13.04 30.18
C GLY A 154 -32.56 14.55 30.28
N ASP A 155 -33.06 15.18 29.23
CA ASP A 155 -33.58 16.50 29.20
C ASP A 155 -34.53 16.62 30.40
N GLY A 156 -33.97 17.12 31.50
CA GLY A 156 -34.69 17.59 32.67
C GLY A 156 -35.34 18.95 32.39
N THR A 157 -36.09 19.08 31.29
CA THR A 157 -37.11 20.12 31.17
C THR A 157 -38.38 19.64 31.85
N GLU A 158 -38.32 19.55 33.19
CA GLU A 158 -39.52 19.90 33.93
C GLU A 158 -39.83 21.37 33.60
N PRO A 159 -41.01 21.71 33.08
CA PRO A 159 -41.37 23.10 32.87
C PRO A 159 -41.45 23.80 34.23
N GLU A 160 -40.58 24.78 34.49
CA GLU A 160 -40.70 25.63 35.68
C GLU A 160 -42.10 26.29 35.70
N PRO A 161 -42.88 26.16 36.79
CA PRO A 161 -44.15 26.84 36.90
C PRO A 161 -43.92 28.34 37.09
N LEU A 162 -44.41 29.14 36.13
CA LEU A 162 -44.47 30.58 36.20
C LEU A 162 -45.43 31.04 37.31
N PHE A 163 -44.92 31.25 38.53
CA PHE A 163 -45.53 32.12 39.55
C PHE A 163 -44.47 32.80 40.40
#